data_AF-A0A3S1CK46-F1
#
_entry.id   AF-A0A3S1CK46-F1
#
_cell.length_a   1.000
_cell.length_b   1.000
_cell.length_c   1.000
_cell.angle_alpha   90.00
_cell.angle_beta   90.00
_cell.angle_gamma   90.00
#
_symmetry.space_group_name_H-M   'P 1'
#
loop_
_entity.id
_entity.type
_entity.pdbx_description
1 polymer ?
#
loop_
_entity_poly.entity_id
_entity_poly.type
_entity_poly.pdbx_seq_one_letter_code
_entity_poly.pdbx_strand_id
1 'polypeptide(L)'
;MDSFNLRTKVITEINLVPSDKLEELYNFIHYFRLGIEVSQPSLNKNMQFAGCWNDMTDEVFANFNEEIITRRQQAFLGRRSDEASLD
;
A
#
# COMPACT_ATOMS: atom_id res chain seq x y z
N MET A 1 -22.62 2.03 -23.42
CA MET A 1 -23.79 2.42 -22.60
C MET A 1 -23.31 3.30 -21.46
N ASP A 2 -23.92 4.49 -21.35
CA ASP A 2 -24.37 5.10 -20.10
C ASP A 2 -23.39 5.83 -19.15
N SER A 3 -22.23 6.31 -19.60
CA SER A 3 -21.39 7.21 -18.76
C SER A 3 -22.12 8.52 -18.37
N PHE A 4 -22.89 9.10 -19.31
CA PHE A 4 -23.77 10.25 -19.03
C PHE A 4 -24.89 9.93 -18.03
N ASN A 5 -25.33 8.68 -17.96
CA ASN A 5 -26.37 8.24 -17.05
C ASN A 5 -25.83 8.09 -15.61
N LEU A 6 -24.62 7.56 -15.44
CA LEU A 6 -24.03 7.36 -14.12
C LEU A 6 -23.74 8.67 -13.40
N ARG A 7 -23.14 9.66 -14.07
CA ARG A 7 -22.88 10.97 -13.46
C ARG A 7 -24.16 11.65 -12.98
N THR A 8 -25.22 11.55 -13.80
CA THR A 8 -26.53 12.11 -13.48
C THR A 8 -27.11 11.41 -12.24
N LYS A 9 -27.06 10.08 -12.18
CA LYS A 9 -27.48 9.30 -11.00
C LYS A 9 -26.73 9.71 -9.74
N VAL A 10 -25.40 9.85 -9.81
CA VAL A 10 -24.57 10.25 -8.67
C VAL A 10 -24.96 11.65 -8.15
N ILE A 11 -25.16 12.61 -9.05
CA ILE A 11 -25.58 13.97 -8.66
C ILE A 11 -26.98 13.94 -8.02
N THR A 12 -27.91 13.17 -8.58
CA THR A 12 -29.26 13.03 -8.01
C THR A 12 -29.21 12.47 -6.59
N GLU A 13 -28.45 11.41 -6.33
CA GLU A 13 -28.29 10.84 -5.00
C GLU A 13 -27.67 11.85 -4.01
N ILE A 14 -26.64 12.59 -4.41
CA ILE A 14 -25.99 13.63 -3.58
C ILE A 14 -27.01 14.70 -3.15
N ASN A 15 -27.91 15.11 -4.06
CA ASN A 15 -28.92 16.13 -3.78
C ASN A 15 -30.01 15.65 -2.82
N LEU A 16 -30.17 14.33 -2.63
CA LEU A 16 -31.13 13.75 -1.68
C LEU A 16 -30.55 13.60 -0.27
N VAL A 17 -29.26 13.86 -0.08
CA VAL A 17 -28.60 13.70 1.22
C VAL A 17 -29.02 14.82 2.19
N PRO A 18 -29.44 14.47 3.42
CA PRO A 18 -29.76 15.45 4.47
C PRO A 18 -28.59 16.40 4.77
N SER A 19 -28.90 17.66 5.12
CA SER A 19 -27.90 18.71 5.31
C SER A 19 -26.87 18.41 6.40
N ASP A 20 -27.25 17.69 7.44
CA ASP A 20 -26.39 17.25 8.56
C ASP A 20 -25.36 16.20 8.13
N LYS A 21 -25.49 15.60 6.95
CA LYS A 21 -24.56 14.63 6.36
C LYS A 21 -23.72 15.18 5.22
N LEU A 22 -23.94 16.43 4.82
CA LEU A 22 -23.22 17.05 3.70
C LEU A 22 -21.73 17.23 3.96
N GLU A 23 -21.32 17.48 5.21
CA GLU A 23 -19.90 17.59 5.57
C GLU A 23 -19.16 16.26 5.41
N GLU A 24 -19.76 15.16 5.88
CA GLU A 24 -19.23 13.81 5.74
C GLU A 24 -19.14 13.40 4.25
N LEU A 25 -20.20 13.68 3.49
CA LEU A 25 -20.25 13.43 2.04
C LEU A 25 -19.22 14.28 1.28
N TYR A 26 -19.07 15.56 1.63
CA TYR A 26 -18.07 16.44 1.06
C TYR A 26 -16.67 15.87 1.28
N ASN A 27 -16.33 15.51 2.52
CA ASN A 27 -15.04 14.92 2.84
C ASN A 27 -14.76 13.64 2.05
N PHE A 28 -15.78 12.78 1.89
CA PHE A 28 -15.67 11.57 1.07
C PHE A 28 -15.42 11.88 -0.42
N ILE A 29 -16.22 12.74 -1.04
CA ILE A 29 -16.04 13.13 -2.45
C ILE A 29 -14.70 13.85 -2.65
N HIS A 30 -14.33 14.71 -1.70
CA HIS A 30 -13.07 15.44 -1.69
C HIS A 30 -11.87 14.48 -1.59
N TYR A 31 -11.99 13.40 -0.82
CA TYR A 31 -11.02 12.31 -0.81
C TYR A 31 -10.87 11.65 -2.18
N PHE A 32 -11.95 11.41 -2.95
CA PHE A 32 -11.76 10.89 -4.32
C PHE A 32 -11.11 11.91 -5.26
N ARG A 33 -11.40 13.20 -5.08
CA ARG A 33 -10.83 14.28 -5.90
C ARG A 33 -9.34 14.49 -5.64
N LEU A 34 -8.90 14.43 -4.38
CA LEU A 34 -7.50 14.65 -3.98
C LEU A 34 -6.71 13.36 -3.76
N GLY A 35 -7.37 12.31 -3.25
CA GLY A 35 -6.78 11.05 -2.81
C GLY A 35 -6.39 10.10 -3.93
N ILE A 36 -6.56 10.48 -5.20
CA ILE A 36 -5.90 9.80 -6.34
C ILE A 36 -4.49 10.38 -6.58
N GLU A 37 -4.20 11.62 -6.17
CA GLU A 37 -2.84 12.19 -6.23
C GLU A 37 -1.94 11.67 -5.09
N VAL A 38 -2.54 11.30 -3.94
CA VAL A 38 -1.80 10.86 -2.74
C VAL A 38 -1.76 9.33 -2.57
N SER A 39 -2.60 8.58 -3.29
CA SER A 39 -2.63 7.11 -3.23
C SER A 39 -1.67 6.42 -4.22
N GLN A 40 -0.73 7.15 -4.83
CA GLN A 40 0.54 6.52 -5.20
C GLN A 40 1.16 6.01 -3.90
N PRO A 41 1.24 4.68 -3.72
CA PRO A 41 1.47 4.11 -2.41
C PRO A 41 2.77 4.66 -1.85
N SER A 42 2.65 5.15 -0.62
CA SER A 42 3.75 5.52 0.27
C SER A 42 4.73 4.36 0.58
N LEU A 43 4.79 3.33 -0.26
CA LEU A 43 5.92 2.39 -0.38
C LEU A 43 7.24 3.18 -0.41
N ASN A 44 7.24 4.32 -1.10
CA ASN A 44 8.38 5.21 -1.20
C ASN A 44 8.75 5.97 0.09
N LYS A 45 7.83 6.20 1.04
CA LYS A 45 8.17 7.00 2.24
C LYS A 45 9.08 6.28 3.23
N ASN A 46 9.03 4.96 3.27
CA ASN A 46 10.00 4.18 4.04
C ASN A 46 11.29 3.96 3.24
N MET A 47 11.19 3.81 1.91
CA MET A 47 12.35 3.62 1.02
C MET A 47 13.17 4.90 0.78
N GLN A 48 12.60 6.10 0.98
CA GLN A 48 13.33 7.38 0.86
C GLN A 48 14.50 7.50 1.85
N PHE A 49 14.43 6.80 2.98
CA PHE A 49 15.50 6.73 3.98
C PHE A 49 16.49 5.61 3.71
N ALA A 50 16.16 4.71 2.79
CA ALA A 50 16.95 3.55 2.44
C ALA A 50 17.90 3.82 1.27
N GLY A 51 18.20 5.09 0.91
CA GLY A 51 19.30 5.52 0.03
C GLY A 51 19.69 4.57 -1.11
N CYS A 52 20.53 3.58 -0.83
CA CYS A 52 20.97 2.54 -1.77
C CYS A 52 19.88 1.58 -2.29
N TRP A 53 18.72 1.50 -1.65
CA TRP A 53 17.57 0.67 -2.03
C TRP A 53 16.54 1.44 -2.87
N ASN A 54 16.59 2.77 -2.85
CA ASN A 54 15.65 3.61 -3.62
C ASN A 54 15.92 3.53 -5.13
N ASP A 55 17.19 3.38 -5.52
CA ASP A 55 17.61 3.32 -6.93
C ASP A 55 17.76 1.88 -7.44
N MET A 56 17.35 0.90 -6.64
CA MET A 56 17.42 -0.52 -6.98
C MET A 56 16.21 -0.94 -7.81
N THR A 57 16.44 -1.66 -8.91
CA THR A 57 15.33 -2.22 -9.69
C THR A 57 14.66 -3.38 -8.95
N ASP A 58 13.38 -3.62 -9.20
CA ASP A 58 12.63 -4.73 -8.60
C ASP A 58 13.28 -6.09 -8.88
N GLU A 59 13.89 -6.26 -10.06
CA GLU A 59 14.64 -7.47 -10.43
C GLU A 59 15.87 -7.68 -9.53
N VAL A 60 16.65 -6.62 -9.32
CA VAL A 60 17.85 -6.67 -8.46
C VAL A 60 17.43 -6.91 -7.00
N PHE A 61 16.34 -6.27 -6.54
CA PHE A 61 15.78 -6.50 -5.22
C PHE A 61 15.33 -7.96 -5.02
N ALA A 62 14.61 -8.53 -5.98
CA ALA A 62 14.12 -9.91 -5.93
C ALA A 62 15.30 -10.90 -5.83
N ASN A 63 16.33 -10.71 -6.66
CA ASN A 63 17.54 -11.53 -6.63
C ASN A 63 18.26 -11.45 -5.26
N PHE A 64 18.48 -10.24 -4.74
CA PHE A 64 19.07 -10.06 -3.41
C PHE A 64 18.24 -10.71 -2.30
N ASN A 65 16.92 -10.61 -2.38
CA ASN A 65 16.03 -11.20 -1.39
C ASN A 65 16.11 -12.73 -1.41
N GLU A 66 16.12 -13.36 -2.59
CA GLU A 66 16.31 -14.81 -2.74
C GLU A 66 17.66 -15.27 -2.19
N GLU A 67 18.74 -14.54 -2.46
CA GLU A 67 20.07 -14.81 -1.93
C GLU A 67 20.09 -14.72 -0.40
N ILE A 68 19.51 -13.67 0.18
CA ILE A 68 19.40 -13.49 1.64
C ILE A 68 18.59 -14.61 2.28
N ILE A 69 17.45 -15.00 1.68
CA ILE A 69 16.61 -16.10 2.17
C ILE A 69 17.42 -17.39 2.17
N THR A 70 18.12 -17.70 1.07
CA THR A 70 18.94 -18.92 0.94
C THR A 70 20.05 -18.95 1.99
N ARG A 71 20.79 -17.85 2.17
CA ARG A 71 21.85 -17.75 3.17
C ARG A 71 21.33 -17.88 4.59
N ARG A 72 20.17 -17.27 4.90
CA ARG A 72 19.53 -17.42 6.21
C ARG A 72 19.16 -18.88 6.44
N GLN A 73 18.43 -19.50 5.50
CA GLN A 73 18.08 -20.91 5.60
C GLN A 73 19.34 -21.77 5.86
N GLN A 74 20.40 -21.60 5.07
CA GLN A 74 21.66 -22.32 5.27
C GLN A 74 22.33 -22.07 6.62
N ALA A 75 22.39 -20.82 7.10
CA ALA A 75 22.95 -20.49 8.40
C ALA A 75 22.16 -21.11 9.56
N PHE A 76 20.84 -21.30 9.39
CA PHE A 76 19.96 -21.89 10.39
C PHE A 76 19.76 -23.41 10.24
N LEU A 77 20.16 -24.02 9.12
CA LEU A 77 20.18 -25.49 8.94
C LEU A 77 21.19 -26.18 9.88
N GLY A 78 22.26 -25.49 10.27
CA GLY A 78 23.31 -26.01 11.15
C GLY A 78 23.11 -25.74 12.64
N ARG A 79 22.07 -24.98 13.03
CA ARG A 79 21.75 -24.83 14.46
C ARG A 79 21.09 -26.12 14.92
N ARG A 80 21.89 -26.96 15.57
CA ARG A 80 21.39 -28.08 16.38
C ARG A 80 20.25 -27.57 17.26
N SER A 81 19.17 -28.34 17.29
CA SER A 81 18.06 -28.24 18.24
C SER A 81 18.50 -28.16 19.72
N ASP A 82 19.78 -28.42 19.99
CA ASP A 82 20.38 -28.45 21.32
C ASP A 82 20.56 -27.03 21.91
N GLU A 83 20.61 -25.97 21.08
CA GLU A 83 20.66 -24.57 21.55
C GLU A 83 19.27 -23.96 21.81
N ALA A 84 18.20 -24.69 21.48
CA ALA A 84 16.82 -24.33 21.85
C ALA A 84 16.30 -25.19 23.02
N SER A 85 17.20 -25.64 23.91
CA SER A 85 16.83 -26.30 25.16
C SER A 85 17.01 -25.35 26.36
N LEU A 86 15.84 -24.97 26.91
CA LEU A 86 15.51 -24.62 28.29
C LEU A 86 16.28 -23.46 28.96
N ASP A 87 15.56 -22.35 29.14
CA ASP A 87 14.95 -22.04 30.45
C ASP A 87 13.44 -21.84 30.27
#